data_AF-A0A522R9K3-F1
#
_entry.id   AF-A0A522R9K3-F1
#
_cell.length_a   1.000
_cell.length_b   1.000
_cell.length_c   1.000
_cell.angle_alpha   90.00
_cell.angle_beta   90.00
_cell.angle_gamma   90.00
#
_symmetry.space_group_name_H-M   'P 1'
#
loop_
_entity.id
_entity.type
_entity.pdbx_description
1 polymer ?
#
loop_
_entity_poly.entity_id
_entity_poly.type
_entity_poly.pdbx_seq_one_letter_code
_entity_poly.pdbx_strand_id
1 'polypeptide(L)'
;MGLMAILFNGLIVKLLVVPNECSICNFQFVYMKYLLLILTSFLLCKTTICFSQNTHVNKENGNQILKKVSQKLNSLRNIRYEYKREVNYFSEHYYNKLDGDIYLGFDDHDTILGFRYQMENKDSKEIFNGTEEFTLDKQNKSIEINDQPKQSSFDHLSLFYNSLITLKNALPIIISDSTLPKTARDTTINKVSYYMVKITFDNKNVINPYLGKTRSPFTLKKNVIYKIIIDKESYLPTEVIQVNNLNNDYIQTSFTNIITNPVAPNNLSWYYSTYTDEYKPAKPPIFKLITVESSAPDWTLPLYNTNKDVSLKDFKGKVILLDFWIKNCGPCITSVPNLNALQRKYGKRSFDILGINSYDSEENMKWFCEQNKPEYKILINGKKVAQDYGVFAFPTTVLIDKNGRVVYAGGFDQSILETLIRKML
;
A
#
# COMPACT_ATOMS: atom_id res chain seq x y z
N MET A 1 -48.37 7.90 30.43
CA MET A 1 -47.76 9.21 30.13
C MET A 1 -47.43 9.89 31.44
N GLY A 2 -46.15 10.23 31.65
CA GLY A 2 -45.65 11.02 32.77
C GLY A 2 -44.14 11.18 32.59
N LEU A 3 -43.70 12.34 32.11
CA LEU A 3 -42.28 12.68 31.92
C LEU A 3 -41.72 13.28 33.22
N MET A 4 -40.59 12.77 33.69
CA MET A 4 -39.75 13.47 34.67
C MET A 4 -38.38 13.70 34.02
N ALA A 5 -38.01 14.97 33.85
CA ALA A 5 -36.73 15.39 33.28
C ALA A 5 -35.83 15.92 34.40
N ILE A 6 -34.57 15.47 34.45
CA ILE A 6 -33.54 16.04 35.31
C ILE A 6 -32.41 16.54 34.40
N LEU A 7 -32.06 17.81 34.53
CA LEU A 7 -31.05 18.52 33.73
C LEU A 7 -29.67 18.42 34.38
N PHE A 8 -28.67 17.92 33.64
CA PHE A 8 -27.25 18.11 33.93
C PHE A 8 -26.47 18.32 32.61
N ASN A 9 -25.80 19.48 32.47
CA ASN A 9 -24.82 19.84 31.43
C ASN A 9 -25.09 19.32 30.00
N GLY A 10 -26.28 19.64 29.46
CA GLY A 10 -26.46 19.83 28.01
C GLY A 10 -26.63 18.59 27.12
N LEU A 11 -26.75 17.37 27.67
CA LEU A 11 -27.12 16.18 26.89
C LEU A 11 -28.44 15.59 27.38
N ILE A 12 -29.45 15.48 26.51
CA ILE A 12 -30.72 14.80 26.81
C ILE A 12 -30.52 13.30 26.61
N VAL A 13 -30.52 12.53 27.69
CA VAL A 13 -30.59 11.06 27.64
C VAL A 13 -32.05 10.65 27.88
N LYS A 14 -32.68 10.02 26.88
CA LYS A 14 -34.01 9.39 27.04
C LYS A 14 -33.81 7.98 27.60
N LEU A 15 -34.17 7.76 28.86
CA LEU A 15 -34.30 6.42 29.44
C LEU A 15 -35.73 5.91 29.20
N LEU A 16 -35.85 4.84 28.41
CA LEU A 16 -37.06 4.05 28.26
C LEU A 16 -37.16 3.09 29.46
N VAL A 17 -38.16 3.28 30.31
CA VAL A 17 -38.51 2.33 31.37
C VAL A 17 -39.63 1.45 30.85
N VAL A 18 -39.37 0.14 30.74
CA VAL A 18 -40.38 -0.89 30.47
C VAL A 18 -40.68 -1.60 31.80
N PRO A 19 -41.94 -1.66 32.26
CA PRO A 19 -42.27 -2.35 33.50
C PRO A 19 -42.81 -3.77 33.27
N ASN A 20 -42.72 -4.56 34.35
CA ASN A 20 -43.38 -5.83 34.69
C ASN A 20 -42.56 -7.10 34.44
N GLU A 21 -42.59 -8.14 35.26
CA GLU A 21 -43.06 -8.45 36.64
C GLU A 21 -42.54 -9.89 36.88
N CYS A 22 -41.93 -10.22 38.03
CA CYS A 22 -42.13 -11.51 38.72
C CYS A 22 -41.31 -11.63 40.03
N SER A 23 -42.04 -11.53 41.15
CA SER A 23 -42.17 -12.47 42.26
C SER A 23 -40.98 -13.35 42.72
N ILE A 24 -40.74 -13.30 44.05
CA ILE A 24 -40.12 -14.30 44.94
C ILE A 24 -38.60 -14.17 45.19
N CYS A 25 -38.22 -13.45 46.25
CA CYS A 25 -37.59 -14.04 47.44
C CYS A 25 -37.30 -12.99 48.53
N ASN A 26 -37.65 -13.36 49.77
CA ASN A 26 -37.59 -12.61 51.02
C ASN A 26 -36.18 -12.12 51.38
N PHE A 27 -36.05 -10.89 51.92
CA PHE A 27 -35.35 -10.65 53.20
C PHE A 27 -35.77 -9.31 53.84
N GLN A 28 -35.93 -9.35 55.16
CA GLN A 28 -36.61 -8.41 56.05
C GLN A 28 -35.95 -7.03 56.24
N PHE A 29 -36.80 -6.01 56.43
CA PHE A 29 -36.75 -4.84 57.35
C PHE A 29 -35.38 -4.15 57.60
N VAL A 30 -35.22 -2.83 57.49
CA VAL A 30 -35.90 -1.78 58.29
C VAL A 30 -35.86 -0.43 57.55
N TYR A 31 -37.01 0.24 57.46
CA TYR A 31 -37.20 1.63 57.06
C TYR A 31 -37.31 2.52 58.32
N MET A 32 -37.05 3.82 58.15
CA MET A 32 -37.12 4.93 59.13
C MET A 32 -35.97 4.95 60.14
N LYS A 33 -35.21 6.04 60.27
CA LYS A 33 -35.71 7.35 60.69
C LYS A 33 -34.54 8.36 60.60
N TYR A 34 -34.85 9.64 60.41
CA TYR A 34 -33.97 10.81 60.53
C TYR A 34 -33.31 11.35 59.26
N LEU A 35 -34.18 11.85 58.39
CA LEU A 35 -34.07 13.23 57.88
C LEU A 35 -33.89 14.20 59.08
N LEU A 36 -33.02 15.20 58.93
CA LEU A 36 -32.62 16.22 59.91
C LEU A 36 -31.53 15.82 60.92
N LEU A 37 -30.29 15.85 60.46
CA LEU A 37 -29.20 16.55 61.14
C LEU A 37 -28.38 17.28 60.07
N ILE A 38 -28.95 18.40 59.63
CA ILE A 38 -28.24 19.48 58.95
C ILE A 38 -27.42 20.20 60.04
N LEU A 39 -26.19 20.61 59.69
CA LEU A 39 -25.20 21.34 60.50
C LEU A 39 -24.37 20.48 61.46
N THR A 40 -23.36 19.79 60.92
CA THR A 40 -21.95 19.81 61.40
C THR A 40 -21.10 18.86 60.55
N SER A 41 -20.81 19.27 59.31
CA SER A 41 -19.79 18.59 58.49
C SER A 41 -19.22 19.55 57.43
N PHE A 42 -18.84 20.74 57.87
CA PHE A 42 -17.74 21.46 57.22
C PHE A 42 -16.45 20.89 57.80
N LEU A 43 -15.93 19.84 57.18
CA LEU A 43 -14.52 19.51 56.99
C LEU A 43 -14.42 18.03 56.59
N LEU A 44 -13.56 17.77 55.61
CA LEU A 44 -12.96 16.50 55.19
C LEU A 44 -13.46 15.89 53.86
N CYS A 45 -12.44 15.60 53.03
CA CYS A 45 -12.41 14.78 51.82
C CYS A 45 -13.00 15.37 50.52
N LYS A 46 -12.31 16.39 49.99
CA LYS A 46 -12.03 16.43 48.55
C LYS A 46 -10.84 15.52 48.25
N THR A 47 -11.10 14.28 47.88
CA THR A 47 -10.19 13.50 47.02
C THR A 47 -10.96 13.11 45.78
N THR A 48 -11.06 14.07 44.85
CA THR A 48 -11.37 13.76 43.46
C THR A 48 -10.20 12.91 42.96
N ILE A 49 -10.45 11.62 42.70
CA ILE A 49 -9.58 10.83 41.84
C ILE A 49 -9.70 11.45 40.46
N CYS A 50 -8.82 12.42 40.22
CA CYS A 50 -8.58 12.97 38.91
C CYS A 50 -7.85 11.87 38.14
N PHE A 51 -8.53 11.20 37.21
CA PHE A 51 -7.83 10.48 36.16
C PHE A 51 -7.08 11.51 35.32
N SER A 52 -5.88 11.87 35.77
CA SER A 52 -4.88 12.55 34.96
C SER A 52 -4.52 11.59 33.83
N GLN A 53 -4.96 11.88 32.61
CA GLN A 53 -4.18 11.48 31.46
C GLN A 53 -2.85 12.23 31.56
N ASN A 54 -1.83 11.60 32.14
CA ASN A 54 -0.44 12.07 32.06
C ASN A 54 -0.01 12.06 30.60
N THR A 55 -0.43 13.06 29.85
CA THR A 55 0.28 13.49 28.66
C THR A 55 1.54 14.16 29.16
N HIS A 56 2.62 13.39 29.31
CA HIS A 56 3.95 13.98 29.40
C HIS A 56 4.17 14.72 28.07
N VAL A 57 3.84 16.02 28.07
CA VAL A 57 4.18 16.94 27.00
C VAL A 57 5.71 16.96 26.96
N ASN A 58 6.28 16.39 25.91
CA ASN A 58 7.70 16.39 25.70
C ASN A 58 8.19 17.86 25.65
N LYS A 59 9.23 18.20 26.41
CA LYS A 59 9.84 19.54 26.41
C LYS A 59 10.53 19.84 25.07
N GLU A 60 10.94 18.82 24.32
CA GLU A 60 11.53 18.98 22.99
C GLU A 60 10.45 19.00 21.90
N ASN A 61 10.50 20.01 21.04
CA ASN A 61 9.58 20.11 19.90
C ASN A 61 10.00 19.12 18.79
N GLY A 62 9.06 18.75 17.90
CA GLY A 62 9.32 17.75 16.86
C GLY A 62 10.53 18.08 15.97
N ASN A 63 10.78 19.36 15.68
CA ASN A 63 11.94 19.78 14.91
C ASN A 63 13.27 19.47 15.60
N GLN A 64 13.37 19.65 16.92
CA GLN A 64 14.59 19.34 17.68
C GLN A 64 14.92 17.85 17.62
N ILE A 65 13.92 17.00 17.83
CA ILE A 65 14.10 15.54 17.77
C ILE A 65 14.49 15.11 16.36
N LEU A 66 13.80 15.59 15.32
CA LEU A 66 14.13 15.24 13.93
C LEU A 66 15.52 15.73 13.52
N LYS A 67 16.01 16.86 14.04
CA LYS A 67 17.39 17.31 13.83
C LYS A 67 18.41 16.30 14.39
N LYS A 68 18.18 15.77 15.60
CA LYS A 68 19.04 14.74 16.18
C LYS A 68 19.00 13.44 15.39
N VAL A 69 17.81 13.01 14.94
CA VAL A 69 17.67 11.85 14.04
C VAL A 69 18.43 12.07 12.73
N SER A 70 18.24 13.23 12.10
CA SER A 70 18.93 13.59 10.86
C SER A 70 20.45 13.60 11.04
N GLN A 71 20.96 14.18 12.12
CA GLN A 71 22.39 14.14 12.47
C GLN A 71 22.89 12.72 12.70
N LYS A 72 22.13 11.89 13.42
CA LYS A 72 22.48 10.48 13.66
C LYS A 72 22.58 9.72 12.34
N LEU A 73 21.55 9.76 11.49
CA LEU A 73 21.56 9.06 10.20
C LEU A 73 22.62 9.61 9.23
N ASN A 74 22.93 10.91 9.30
CA ASN A 74 23.97 11.52 8.47
C ASN A 74 25.40 11.27 8.93
N SER A 75 25.62 10.88 10.18
CA SER A 75 26.95 10.49 10.67
C SER A 75 27.33 9.04 10.35
N LEU A 76 26.39 8.20 9.92
CA LEU A 76 26.65 6.80 9.61
C LEU A 76 27.39 6.66 8.27
N ARG A 77 28.41 5.78 8.27
CA ARG A 77 29.09 5.30 7.05
C ARG A 77 28.52 4.00 6.54
N ASN A 78 28.00 3.17 7.43
CA ASN A 78 27.32 1.93 7.11
C ASN A 78 26.29 1.63 8.19
N ILE A 79 25.30 0.80 7.84
CA ILE A 79 24.27 0.35 8.76
C ILE A 79 23.73 -0.99 8.26
N ARG A 80 23.43 -1.89 9.20
CA ARG A 80 22.70 -3.13 8.92
C ARG A 80 21.47 -3.18 9.80
N TYR A 81 20.34 -3.61 9.27
CA TYR A 81 19.12 -3.82 10.04
C TYR A 81 18.21 -4.82 9.36
N GLU A 82 17.38 -5.46 10.16
CA GLU A 82 16.23 -6.20 9.67
C GLU A 82 15.04 -5.24 9.55
N TYR A 83 14.23 -5.45 8.52
CA TYR A 83 13.01 -4.69 8.32
C TYR A 83 11.80 -5.61 8.21
N LYS A 84 10.65 -5.08 8.62
CA LYS A 84 9.34 -5.65 8.32
C LYS A 84 8.40 -4.53 7.91
N ARG A 85 7.82 -4.67 6.73
CA ARG A 85 6.88 -3.74 6.14
C ARG A 85 5.53 -4.42 5.95
N GLU A 86 4.51 -3.74 6.43
CA GLU A 86 3.11 -4.11 6.26
C GLU A 86 2.39 -2.97 5.56
N VAL A 87 1.80 -3.28 4.41
CA VAL A 87 0.94 -2.37 3.65
C VAL A 87 -0.47 -2.91 3.74
N ASN A 88 -1.38 -2.09 4.25
CA ASN A 88 -2.78 -2.45 4.36
C ASN A 88 -3.63 -1.27 3.89
N TYR A 89 -4.12 -1.37 2.66
CA TYR A 89 -5.07 -0.42 2.11
C TYR A 89 -6.45 -1.06 2.16
N PHE A 90 -7.13 -0.91 3.30
CA PHE A 90 -8.51 -1.37 3.49
C PHE A 90 -9.44 -0.83 2.42
N SER A 91 -9.24 0.43 2.01
CA SER A 91 -10.05 1.06 0.97
C SER A 91 -9.91 0.38 -0.38
N GLU A 92 -8.78 -0.28 -0.62
CA GLU A 92 -8.44 -0.99 -1.84
C GLU A 92 -8.45 -2.50 -1.66
N HIS A 93 -8.90 -3.06 -0.51
CA HIS A 93 -8.77 -4.50 -0.17
C HIS A 93 -7.38 -5.05 -0.54
N TYR A 94 -6.33 -4.29 -0.25
CA TYR A 94 -4.96 -4.66 -0.58
C TYR A 94 -4.17 -4.86 0.70
N TYR A 95 -3.52 -6.02 0.77
CA TYR A 95 -2.69 -6.40 1.89
C TYR A 95 -1.40 -7.01 1.39
N ASN A 96 -0.28 -6.51 1.89
CA ASN A 96 1.03 -7.08 1.61
C ASN A 96 1.93 -6.99 2.85
N LYS A 97 2.74 -8.04 3.04
CA LYS A 97 3.79 -8.11 4.03
C LYS A 97 5.09 -8.48 3.35
N LEU A 98 6.15 -7.82 3.80
CA LEU A 98 7.49 -8.00 3.29
C LEU A 98 8.48 -7.82 4.43
N ASP A 99 9.46 -8.70 4.52
CA ASP A 99 10.52 -8.65 5.52
C ASP A 99 11.85 -9.08 4.90
N GLY A 100 12.93 -8.72 5.56
CA GLY A 100 14.29 -9.02 5.09
C GLY A 100 15.35 -8.33 5.93
N ASP A 101 16.60 -8.54 5.52
CA ASP A 101 17.80 -7.90 6.06
C ASP A 101 18.36 -6.96 5.00
N ILE A 102 18.93 -5.85 5.44
CA ILE A 102 19.60 -4.92 4.54
C ILE A 102 20.88 -4.39 5.18
N TYR A 103 21.95 -4.44 4.39
CA TYR A 103 23.18 -3.70 4.62
C TYR A 103 23.21 -2.50 3.69
N LEU A 104 23.49 -1.32 4.24
CA LEU A 104 23.73 -0.08 3.50
C LEU A 104 25.17 0.38 3.77
N GLY A 105 25.89 0.73 2.72
CA GLY A 105 27.16 1.45 2.79
C GLY A 105 27.03 2.79 2.09
N PHE A 106 27.19 3.88 2.84
CA PHE A 106 27.17 5.25 2.33
C PHE A 106 28.58 5.59 1.83
N ASP A 107 28.81 5.39 0.53
CA ASP A 107 30.08 5.67 -0.15
C ASP A 107 30.04 7.05 -0.79
N ASP A 108 31.07 7.85 -0.58
CA ASP A 108 31.20 9.21 -1.12
C ASP A 108 31.51 9.18 -2.65
N HIS A 109 31.75 8.00 -3.25
CA HIS A 109 32.08 7.83 -4.67
C HIS A 109 30.95 7.26 -5.54
N ASP A 110 29.86 6.72 -4.95
CA ASP A 110 28.71 6.30 -5.75
C ASP A 110 27.95 7.53 -6.27
N THR A 111 28.01 7.74 -7.58
CA THR A 111 27.35 8.87 -8.24
C THR A 111 25.89 8.62 -8.60
N ILE A 112 25.39 7.38 -8.44
CA ILE A 112 24.01 7.02 -8.79
C ILE A 112 23.11 7.25 -7.59
N LEU A 113 23.25 6.47 -6.51
CA LEU A 113 22.37 6.56 -5.34
C LEU A 113 23.01 7.31 -4.16
N GLY A 114 24.33 7.44 -4.14
CA GLY A 114 25.11 7.87 -2.98
C GLY A 114 25.26 6.79 -1.92
N PHE A 115 24.95 5.53 -2.25
CA PHE A 115 25.10 4.37 -1.38
C PHE A 115 25.01 3.06 -2.16
N ARG A 116 25.72 2.05 -1.66
CA ARG A 116 25.60 0.65 -2.07
C ARG A 116 24.77 -0.14 -1.07
N TYR A 117 24.15 -1.23 -1.52
CA TYR A 117 23.37 -2.10 -0.63
C TYR A 117 23.46 -3.58 -1.00
N GLN A 118 23.30 -4.43 0.02
CA GLN A 118 22.89 -5.82 -0.14
C GLN A 118 21.62 -6.01 0.67
N MET A 119 20.56 -6.43 0.00
CA MET A 119 19.26 -6.67 0.60
C MET A 119 18.87 -8.12 0.35
N GLU A 120 18.31 -8.77 1.37
CA GLU A 120 18.02 -10.19 1.29
C GLU A 120 16.74 -10.52 2.03
N ASN A 121 15.85 -11.25 1.37
CA ASN A 121 14.67 -11.86 1.99
C ASN A 121 14.68 -13.37 1.69
N LYS A 122 13.60 -14.08 2.06
CA LYS A 122 13.51 -15.53 1.84
C LYS A 122 13.58 -15.95 0.36
N ASP A 123 13.13 -15.08 -0.56
CA ASP A 123 12.90 -15.39 -1.97
C ASP A 123 14.01 -14.83 -2.88
N SER A 124 14.59 -13.68 -2.52
CA SER A 124 15.59 -13.00 -3.34
C SER A 124 16.74 -12.39 -2.56
N LYS A 125 17.83 -12.13 -3.28
CA LYS A 125 18.93 -11.28 -2.82
C LYS A 125 19.21 -10.23 -3.89
N GLU A 126 19.19 -8.97 -3.50
CA GLU A 126 19.36 -7.83 -4.39
C GLU A 126 20.60 -7.03 -3.98
N ILE A 127 21.46 -6.73 -4.94
CA ILE A 127 22.75 -6.10 -4.70
C ILE A 127 22.91 -4.94 -5.66
N PHE A 128 23.33 -3.80 -5.13
CA PHE A 128 23.90 -2.71 -5.90
C PHE A 128 25.22 -2.30 -5.28
N ASN A 129 26.29 -2.31 -6.07
CA ASN A 129 27.65 -2.02 -5.57
C ASN A 129 28.18 -0.63 -5.92
N GLY A 130 27.40 0.19 -6.63
CA GLY A 130 27.80 1.49 -7.18
C GLY A 130 27.96 1.48 -8.71
N THR A 131 28.25 0.32 -9.31
CA THR A 131 28.47 0.16 -10.75
C THR A 131 27.66 -0.98 -11.38
N GLU A 132 27.26 -1.96 -10.59
CA GLU A 132 26.48 -3.13 -11.00
C GLU A 132 25.27 -3.26 -10.07
N GLU A 133 24.12 -3.59 -10.66
CA GLU A 133 22.89 -3.97 -9.96
C GLU A 133 22.51 -5.39 -10.41
N PHE A 134 22.20 -6.28 -9.48
CA PHE A 134 21.71 -7.61 -9.82
C PHE A 134 20.81 -8.20 -8.75
N THR A 135 19.90 -9.06 -9.21
CA THR A 135 18.92 -9.75 -8.37
C THR A 135 19.07 -11.25 -8.54
N LEU A 136 19.28 -11.96 -7.44
CA LEU A 136 19.26 -13.41 -7.35
C LEU A 136 17.85 -13.87 -6.95
N ASP A 137 17.21 -14.65 -7.81
CA ASP A 137 16.00 -15.40 -7.47
C ASP A 137 16.42 -16.75 -6.86
N LYS A 138 16.23 -16.90 -5.54
CA LYS A 138 16.67 -18.08 -4.80
C LYS A 138 15.86 -19.32 -5.16
N GLN A 139 14.61 -19.17 -5.60
CA GLN A 139 13.71 -20.26 -5.93
C GLN A 139 14.01 -20.80 -7.33
N ASN A 140 14.08 -19.92 -8.32
CA ASN A 140 14.32 -20.29 -9.72
C ASN A 140 15.80 -20.48 -10.04
N LYS A 141 16.70 -20.15 -9.10
CA LYS A 141 18.16 -20.16 -9.29
C LYS A 141 18.57 -19.36 -10.53
N SER A 142 17.95 -18.20 -10.69
CA SER A 142 18.22 -17.26 -11.77
C SER A 142 18.80 -15.93 -11.29
N ILE A 143 19.57 -15.28 -12.15
CA ILE A 143 20.16 -13.96 -11.90
C ILE A 143 19.73 -12.96 -12.97
N GLU A 144 19.16 -11.83 -12.54
CA GLU A 144 18.93 -10.65 -13.38
C GLU A 144 20.10 -9.70 -13.18
N ILE A 145 20.77 -9.30 -14.26
CA ILE A 145 21.97 -8.47 -14.22
C ILE A 145 21.71 -7.16 -14.96
N ASN A 146 22.08 -6.06 -14.33
CA ASN A 146 22.15 -4.72 -14.90
C ASN A 146 23.56 -4.15 -14.68
N ASP A 147 24.39 -4.23 -15.72
CA ASP A 147 25.79 -3.80 -15.73
C ASP A 147 25.97 -2.31 -16.09
N GLN A 148 24.86 -1.61 -16.33
CA GLN A 148 24.81 -0.17 -16.61
C GLN A 148 23.63 0.47 -15.84
N PRO A 149 23.58 0.34 -14.50
CA PRO A 149 22.49 0.87 -13.72
C PRO A 149 22.43 2.39 -13.84
N LYS A 150 21.21 2.92 -13.84
CA LYS A 150 20.91 4.34 -13.82
C LYS A 150 19.92 4.59 -12.71
N GLN A 151 19.72 5.85 -12.33
CA GLN A 151 18.77 6.20 -11.27
C GLN A 151 17.37 5.57 -11.44
N SER A 152 16.86 5.51 -12.68
CA SER A 152 15.55 4.93 -12.96
C SER A 152 15.51 3.41 -12.85
N SER A 153 16.67 2.73 -12.86
CA SER A 153 16.72 1.29 -12.60
C SER A 153 16.09 0.99 -11.25
N PHE A 154 16.32 1.84 -10.25
CA PHE A 154 15.87 1.62 -8.88
C PHE A 154 14.40 2.03 -8.64
N ASP A 155 13.67 2.63 -9.60
CA ASP A 155 12.30 3.13 -9.38
C ASP A 155 11.30 2.05 -8.92
N HIS A 156 11.62 0.78 -9.15
CA HIS A 156 10.80 -0.37 -8.75
C HIS A 156 10.98 -0.78 -7.27
N LEU A 157 12.01 -0.29 -6.59
CA LEU A 157 12.38 -0.73 -5.23
C LEU A 157 11.51 -0.09 -4.18
N SER A 158 10.30 -0.63 -4.05
CA SER A 158 9.33 -0.16 -3.08
C SER A 158 9.80 -0.31 -1.62
N LEU A 159 10.82 -1.12 -1.38
CA LEU A 159 11.43 -1.32 -0.06
C LEU A 159 12.09 -0.06 0.52
N PHE A 160 12.48 0.89 -0.33
CA PHE A 160 12.99 2.16 0.15
C PHE A 160 11.89 3.11 0.65
N TYR A 161 10.60 2.86 0.37
CA TYR A 161 9.53 3.64 1.01
C TYR A 161 9.55 3.43 2.53
N ASN A 162 9.47 4.53 3.29
CA ASN A 162 9.44 4.51 4.75
C ASN A 162 10.64 3.79 5.39
N SER A 163 11.79 3.78 4.72
CA SER A 163 13.05 3.19 5.17
C SER A 163 13.96 4.20 5.87
N LEU A 164 15.03 3.72 6.53
CA LEU A 164 16.03 4.58 7.15
C LEU A 164 16.78 5.45 6.12
N ILE A 165 17.02 4.94 4.91
CA ILE A 165 17.64 5.75 3.84
C ILE A 165 16.71 6.86 3.35
N THR A 166 15.42 6.57 3.24
CA THR A 166 14.43 7.60 2.92
C THR A 166 14.37 8.67 4.00
N LEU A 167 14.40 8.30 5.28
CA LEU A 167 14.49 9.29 6.36
C LEU A 167 15.79 10.10 6.31
N LYS A 168 16.94 9.45 6.10
CA LYS A 168 18.25 10.11 5.97
C LYS A 168 18.21 11.22 4.93
N ASN A 169 17.58 10.98 3.77
CA ASN A 169 17.50 11.93 2.66
C ASN A 169 16.37 12.96 2.83
N ALA A 170 15.23 12.58 3.42
CA ALA A 170 14.06 13.44 3.51
C ALA A 170 14.12 14.43 4.69
N LEU A 171 14.71 14.04 5.81
CA LEU A 171 14.67 14.84 7.03
C LEU A 171 15.28 16.23 6.88
N PRO A 172 16.42 16.44 6.19
CA PRO A 172 16.93 17.80 5.95
C PRO A 172 15.90 18.74 5.31
N ILE A 173 15.17 18.25 4.30
CA ILE A 173 14.12 19.00 3.60
C ILE A 173 12.94 19.26 4.55
N ILE A 174 12.43 18.21 5.21
CA ILE A 174 11.31 18.31 6.15
C ILE A 174 11.59 19.30 7.26
N ILE A 175 12.79 19.27 7.85
CA ILE A 175 13.21 20.15 8.95
C ILE A 175 13.30 21.61 8.47
N SER A 176 13.77 21.84 7.24
CA SER A 176 13.90 23.19 6.67
C SER A 176 12.56 23.85 6.37
N ASP A 177 11.52 23.06 6.09
CA ASP A 177 10.18 23.56 5.82
C ASP A 177 9.46 23.93 7.13
N SER A 178 9.35 25.23 7.41
CA SER A 178 8.66 25.75 8.59
C SER A 178 7.13 25.63 8.51
N THR A 179 6.58 25.39 7.32
CA THR A 179 5.12 25.31 7.08
C THR A 179 4.55 23.94 7.43
N LEU A 180 5.37 22.88 7.37
CA LEU A 180 4.95 21.52 7.71
C LEU A 180 4.73 21.33 9.23
N PRO A 181 3.52 20.98 9.70
CA PRO A 181 3.26 20.72 11.11
C PRO A 181 4.03 19.50 11.62
N LYS A 182 4.77 19.69 12.72
CA LYS A 182 5.59 18.66 13.38
C LYS A 182 5.32 18.69 14.87
N THR A 183 4.70 17.64 15.40
CA THR A 183 4.46 17.50 16.84
C THR A 183 5.19 16.30 17.39
N ALA A 184 5.58 16.36 18.66
CA ALA A 184 6.23 15.27 19.34
C ALA A 184 5.54 14.97 20.66
N ARG A 185 5.56 13.70 21.05
CA ARG A 185 5.18 13.25 22.39
C ARG A 185 5.99 12.02 22.75
N ASP A 186 5.99 11.70 24.03
CA ASP A 186 6.47 10.41 24.48
C ASP A 186 5.44 9.32 24.16
N THR A 187 5.95 8.10 23.94
CA THR A 187 5.14 6.89 23.80
C THR A 187 5.86 5.73 24.44
N THR A 188 5.11 4.71 24.86
CA THR A 188 5.69 3.51 25.49
C THR A 188 5.30 2.28 24.68
N ILE A 189 6.28 1.47 24.30
CA ILE A 189 6.09 0.20 23.59
C ILE A 189 6.84 -0.85 24.39
N ASN A 190 6.15 -1.92 24.83
CA ASN A 190 6.73 -2.99 25.64
C ASN A 190 7.52 -2.49 26.86
N LYS A 191 6.96 -1.49 27.57
CA LYS A 191 7.55 -0.81 28.75
C LYS A 191 8.82 0.03 28.47
N VAL A 192 9.25 0.17 27.22
CA VAL A 192 10.36 1.05 26.82
C VAL A 192 9.78 2.38 26.32
N SER A 193 10.40 3.49 26.71
CA SER A 193 9.96 4.85 26.34
C SER A 193 10.65 5.30 25.05
N TYR A 194 9.86 5.80 24.10
CA TYR A 194 10.29 6.31 22.80
C TYR A 194 9.78 7.73 22.59
N TYR A 195 10.41 8.46 21.68
CA TYR A 195 9.76 9.61 21.07
C TYR A 195 8.84 9.13 19.95
N MET A 196 7.66 9.75 19.81
CA MET A 196 6.84 9.69 18.62
C MET A 196 6.76 11.08 18.02
N VAL A 197 7.31 11.25 16.82
CA VAL A 197 7.18 12.49 16.04
C VAL A 197 6.15 12.30 14.94
N LYS A 198 5.13 13.16 14.93
CA LYS A 198 4.09 13.22 13.90
C LYS A 198 4.41 14.35 12.92
N ILE A 199 4.43 14.03 11.63
CA ILE A 199 4.57 14.97 10.52
C ILE A 199 3.31 14.89 9.66
N THR A 200 2.69 16.02 9.34
CA THR A 200 1.48 16.05 8.49
C THR A 200 1.76 16.77 7.18
N PHE A 201 1.56 16.07 6.08
CA PHE A 201 1.61 16.62 4.72
C PHE A 201 0.18 16.84 4.24
N ASP A 202 -0.13 18.06 3.82
CA ASP A 202 -1.42 18.41 3.24
C ASP A 202 -1.47 18.08 1.73
N ASN A 203 -2.64 18.29 1.13
CA ASN A 203 -2.90 18.06 -0.29
C ASN A 203 -2.05 18.91 -1.27
N LYS A 204 -1.24 19.85 -0.77
CA LYS A 204 -0.40 20.74 -1.58
C LYS A 204 1.09 20.40 -1.51
N ASN A 205 1.54 19.73 -0.45
CA ASN A 205 2.96 19.58 -0.13
C ASN A 205 3.38 18.11 0.02
N VAL A 206 2.96 17.22 -0.87
CA VAL A 206 3.35 15.81 -0.77
C VAL A 206 4.72 15.63 -1.40
N ILE A 207 5.75 15.82 -0.59
CA ILE A 207 7.07 15.29 -0.88
C ILE A 207 6.91 13.76 -0.84
N ASN A 208 6.99 13.10 -1.99
CA ASN A 208 7.22 11.66 -2.03
C ASN A 208 8.73 11.47 -1.91
N PRO A 209 9.29 11.18 -0.72
CA PRO A 209 10.72 11.11 -0.53
C PRO A 209 11.21 9.74 -0.98
N TYR A 210 11.08 9.44 -2.27
CA TYR A 210 11.71 8.27 -2.85
C TYR A 210 13.15 8.63 -3.18
N LEU A 211 14.12 8.10 -2.41
CA LEU A 211 15.55 8.26 -2.67
C LEU A 211 15.98 9.74 -2.88
N GLY A 212 15.41 10.67 -2.10
CA GLY A 212 15.79 12.09 -2.16
C GLY A 212 15.21 12.90 -3.32
N LYS A 213 14.38 12.33 -4.21
CA LYS A 213 13.63 13.12 -5.20
C LYS A 213 12.29 13.57 -4.64
N THR A 214 12.02 14.87 -4.65
CA THR A 214 10.64 15.38 -4.59
C THR A 214 9.96 15.03 -5.92
N ARG A 215 9.18 13.95 -6.01
CA ARG A 215 8.22 13.86 -7.13
C ARG A 215 7.25 15.04 -6.99
N SER A 216 6.93 15.69 -8.12
CA SER A 216 5.95 16.78 -8.20
C SER A 216 4.73 16.42 -7.34
N PRO A 217 4.20 17.34 -6.51
CA PRO A 217 3.11 17.02 -5.62
C PRO A 217 1.96 16.45 -6.44
N PHE A 218 1.75 15.14 -6.34
CA PHE A 218 0.45 14.59 -6.70
C PHE A 218 -0.51 15.35 -5.82
N THR A 219 -1.48 16.05 -6.41
CA THR A 219 -2.56 16.67 -5.65
C THR A 219 -3.31 15.54 -4.97
N LEU A 220 -2.88 15.18 -3.76
CA LEU A 220 -3.52 14.12 -3.03
C LEU A 220 -4.85 14.68 -2.56
N LYS A 221 -5.94 13.97 -2.84
CA LYS A 221 -7.25 14.30 -2.25
C LYS A 221 -7.27 14.11 -0.71
N LYS A 222 -6.17 13.65 -0.12
CA LYS A 222 -6.01 13.28 1.29
C LYS A 222 -4.73 13.84 1.89
N ASN A 223 -4.78 14.16 3.19
CA ASN A 223 -3.59 14.48 3.97
C ASN A 223 -2.87 13.18 4.33
N VAL A 224 -1.55 13.19 4.27
CA VAL A 224 -0.70 12.05 4.66
C VAL A 224 -0.02 12.37 5.98
N ILE A 225 -0.11 11.44 6.92
CA ILE A 225 0.44 11.61 8.27
C ILE A 225 1.50 10.54 8.47
N TYR A 226 2.72 10.97 8.78
CA TYR A 226 3.79 10.08 9.21
C TYR A 226 3.94 10.15 10.74
N LYS A 227 4.10 8.99 11.37
CA LYS A 227 4.49 8.85 12.77
C LYS A 227 5.80 8.09 12.79
N ILE A 228 6.85 8.72 13.30
CA ILE A 228 8.18 8.10 13.43
C ILE A 228 8.39 7.79 14.90
N ILE A 229 8.59 6.51 15.22
CA ILE A 229 8.96 6.04 16.56
C ILE A 229 10.49 6.03 16.61
N ILE A 230 11.05 6.69 17.63
CA ILE A 230 12.47 6.99 17.73
C ILE A 230 12.95 6.58 19.11
N ASP A 231 14.03 5.80 19.15
CA ASP A 231 14.72 5.44 20.38
C ASP A 231 15.35 6.68 21.04
N LYS A 232 15.12 6.86 22.34
CA LYS A 232 15.51 8.10 23.05
C LYS A 232 17.01 8.21 23.30
N GLU A 233 17.72 7.09 23.35
CA GLU A 233 19.16 7.06 23.63
C GLU A 233 19.97 7.23 22.35
N SER A 234 19.65 6.44 21.33
CA SER A 234 20.40 6.40 20.07
C SER A 234 19.92 7.41 19.03
N TYR A 235 18.70 7.92 19.17
CA TYR A 235 17.99 8.71 18.15
C TYR A 235 17.81 7.99 16.80
N LEU A 236 17.87 6.66 16.80
CA LEU A 236 17.55 5.85 15.63
C LEU A 236 16.02 5.65 15.53
N PRO A 237 15.43 5.81 14.33
CA PRO A 237 14.06 5.39 14.09
C PRO A 237 13.94 3.87 14.24
N THR A 238 12.94 3.42 14.99
CA THR A 238 12.60 1.99 15.15
C THR A 238 11.36 1.63 14.35
N GLU A 239 10.53 2.61 14.00
CA GLU A 239 9.31 2.40 13.23
C GLU A 239 8.87 3.67 12.49
N VAL A 240 8.32 3.49 11.28
CA VAL A 240 7.63 4.52 10.50
C VAL A 240 6.23 4.05 10.14
N ILE A 241 5.24 4.80 10.57
CA ILE A 241 3.83 4.54 10.28
C ILE A 241 3.28 5.69 9.44
N GLN A 242 2.84 5.39 8.22
CA GLN A 242 2.15 6.29 7.33
C GLN A 242 0.66 5.96 7.30
N VAL A 243 -0.18 6.96 7.54
CA VAL A 243 -1.65 6.87 7.45
C VAL A 243 -2.20 8.07 6.67
N ASN A 244 -3.50 8.11 6.44
CA ASN A 244 -4.16 9.29 5.89
C ASN A 244 -5.40 9.69 6.72
N ASN A 245 -6.01 10.82 6.36
CA ASN A 245 -7.16 11.37 7.08
C ASN A 245 -8.54 10.96 6.54
N LEU A 246 -8.60 10.15 5.47
CA LEU A 246 -9.87 9.75 4.84
C LEU A 246 -10.33 8.35 5.23
N ASN A 247 -9.39 7.44 5.47
CA ASN A 247 -9.69 6.03 5.71
C ASN A 247 -8.64 5.40 6.64
N ASN A 248 -8.77 4.09 6.88
CA ASN A 248 -7.90 3.34 7.77
C ASN A 248 -6.64 2.78 7.08
N ASP A 249 -6.36 3.16 5.83
CA ASP A 249 -5.19 2.66 5.10
C ASP A 249 -3.90 3.05 5.82
N TYR A 250 -2.96 2.10 5.92
CA TYR A 250 -1.67 2.34 6.51
C TYR A 250 -0.52 1.63 5.79
N ILE A 251 0.67 2.20 5.96
CA ILE A 251 1.95 1.53 5.71
C ILE A 251 2.73 1.60 7.02
N GLN A 252 3.16 0.46 7.54
CA GLN A 252 3.96 0.37 8.74
C GLN A 252 5.27 -0.33 8.40
N THR A 253 6.40 0.28 8.75
CA THR A 253 7.74 -0.29 8.55
C THR A 253 8.48 -0.25 9.88
N SER A 254 8.86 -1.41 10.41
CA SER A 254 9.66 -1.54 11.63
C SER A 254 11.09 -1.93 11.30
N PHE A 255 12.04 -1.44 12.10
CA PHE A 255 13.46 -1.75 11.99
C PHE A 255 13.94 -2.42 13.28
N THR A 256 14.53 -3.59 13.14
CA THR A 256 15.05 -4.39 14.25
C THR A 256 16.51 -4.73 14.01
N ASN A 257 17.22 -5.17 15.06
CA ASN A 257 18.62 -5.59 14.98
C ASN A 257 19.53 -4.54 14.28
N ILE A 258 19.32 -3.26 14.61
CA ILE A 258 20.03 -2.15 13.97
C ILE A 258 21.48 -2.09 14.48
N ILE A 259 22.44 -2.23 13.57
CA ILE A 259 23.88 -2.14 13.83
C ILE A 259 24.42 -0.95 13.05
N THR A 260 25.06 0.02 13.72
CA THR A 260 25.55 1.28 13.11
C THR A 260 27.03 1.28 12.73
N ASN A 261 27.69 0.14 12.88
CA ASN A 261 29.01 -0.16 12.32
C ASN A 261 29.16 -1.68 12.07
N PRO A 262 28.32 -2.27 11.19
CA PRO A 262 28.36 -3.70 10.92
C PRO A 262 29.66 -4.10 10.22
N VAL A 263 30.05 -5.38 10.40
CA VAL A 263 31.05 -6.02 9.55
C VAL A 263 30.55 -5.96 8.10
N ALA A 264 31.40 -5.47 7.19
CA ALA A 264 31.04 -5.39 5.78
C ALA A 264 30.82 -6.78 5.18
N PRO A 265 29.88 -6.94 4.24
CA PRO A 265 29.76 -8.16 3.45
C PRO A 265 31.07 -8.51 2.77
N ASN A 266 31.28 -9.80 2.52
CA ASN A 266 32.44 -10.30 1.78
C ASN A 266 32.63 -9.51 0.48
N ASN A 267 33.87 -9.10 0.18
CA ASN A 267 34.15 -8.26 -0.97
C ASN A 267 33.66 -8.85 -2.31
N LEU A 268 33.75 -10.16 -2.48
CA LEU A 268 33.29 -10.84 -3.69
C LEU A 268 31.76 -10.83 -3.80
N SER A 269 31.03 -10.84 -2.68
CA SER A 269 29.56 -10.92 -2.71
C SER A 269 28.87 -9.70 -3.31
N TRP A 270 29.63 -8.64 -3.59
CA TRP A 270 29.20 -7.41 -4.28
C TRP A 270 29.14 -7.52 -5.80
N TYR A 271 29.69 -8.58 -6.40
CA TYR A 271 29.81 -8.70 -7.86
C TYR A 271 28.99 -9.88 -8.37
N TYR A 272 28.28 -9.69 -9.47
CA TYR A 272 27.41 -10.75 -10.02
C TYR A 272 28.23 -11.99 -10.44
N SER A 273 29.49 -11.80 -10.85
CA SER A 273 30.40 -12.87 -11.27
C SER A 273 30.65 -13.91 -10.18
N THR A 274 30.44 -13.56 -8.91
CA THR A 274 30.54 -14.52 -7.78
C THR A 274 29.42 -15.55 -7.79
N TYR A 275 28.31 -15.30 -8.48
CA TYR A 275 27.11 -16.12 -8.42
C TYR A 275 26.83 -16.91 -9.71
N THR A 276 27.60 -16.72 -10.79
CA THR A 276 27.30 -17.29 -12.11
C THR A 276 27.41 -18.82 -12.20
N ASP A 277 28.13 -19.44 -11.27
CA ASP A 277 28.23 -20.90 -11.19
C ASP A 277 26.91 -21.51 -10.68
N GLU A 278 26.32 -20.89 -9.66
CA GLU A 278 25.08 -21.34 -9.01
C GLU A 278 23.81 -20.79 -9.69
N TYR A 279 23.82 -19.55 -10.14
CA TYR A 279 22.67 -18.86 -10.73
C TYR A 279 22.86 -18.69 -12.24
N LYS A 280 21.82 -19.01 -13.00
CA LYS A 280 21.83 -18.83 -14.47
C LYS A 280 21.15 -17.53 -14.87
N PRO A 281 21.62 -16.81 -15.91
CA PRO A 281 20.95 -15.60 -16.37
C PRO A 281 19.45 -15.84 -16.52
N ALA A 282 18.64 -14.99 -15.89
CA ALA A 282 17.21 -15.02 -16.06
C ALA A 282 16.93 -14.88 -17.55
N LYS A 283 16.26 -15.87 -18.14
CA LYS A 283 15.71 -15.70 -19.49
C LYS A 283 14.49 -14.82 -19.29
N PRO A 284 14.51 -13.54 -19.71
CA PRO A 284 13.29 -12.75 -19.63
C PRO A 284 12.22 -13.53 -20.38
N PRO A 285 11.05 -13.77 -19.80
CA PRO A 285 9.98 -14.41 -20.54
C PRO A 285 9.71 -13.55 -21.78
N ILE A 286 10.01 -14.11 -22.96
CA ILE A 286 9.75 -13.45 -24.23
C ILE A 286 8.25 -13.52 -24.46
N PHE A 287 7.53 -12.55 -23.93
CA PHE A 287 6.13 -12.39 -24.20
C PHE A 287 5.98 -11.66 -25.54
N LYS A 288 5.79 -12.43 -26.60
CA LYS A 288 5.39 -11.87 -27.89
C LYS A 288 3.87 -11.73 -27.89
N LEU A 289 3.40 -10.48 -27.80
CA LEU A 289 1.99 -10.18 -27.93
C LEU A 289 1.44 -10.80 -29.23
N ILE A 290 0.20 -11.29 -29.18
CA ILE A 290 -0.46 -11.91 -30.31
C ILE A 290 -0.37 -11.03 -31.57
N THR A 291 -0.06 -11.68 -32.69
CA THR A 291 0.19 -10.99 -33.95
C THR A 291 -1.13 -10.62 -34.63
N VAL A 292 -1.25 -9.38 -35.12
CA VAL A 292 -2.39 -8.97 -35.94
C VAL A 292 -2.48 -9.85 -37.20
N GLU A 293 -3.70 -10.13 -37.66
CA GLU A 293 -4.07 -11.10 -38.70
C GLU A 293 -3.96 -12.59 -38.32
N SER A 294 -3.47 -12.94 -37.13
CA SER A 294 -3.50 -14.34 -36.67
C SER A 294 -4.89 -14.76 -36.19
N SER A 295 -5.14 -16.07 -36.17
CA SER A 295 -6.30 -16.61 -35.44
C SER A 295 -6.13 -16.40 -33.94
N ALA A 296 -7.21 -16.00 -33.27
CA ALA A 296 -7.24 -15.86 -31.81
C ALA A 296 -7.20 -17.25 -31.14
N PRO A 297 -6.29 -17.50 -30.17
CA PRO A 297 -6.29 -18.72 -29.38
C PRO A 297 -7.63 -18.93 -28.68
N ASP A 298 -8.13 -20.17 -28.75
CA ASP A 298 -9.37 -20.54 -28.09
C ASP A 298 -9.19 -20.64 -26.57
N TRP A 299 -10.27 -20.43 -25.84
CA TRP A 299 -10.29 -20.48 -24.39
C TRP A 299 -11.71 -20.65 -23.87
N THR A 300 -11.81 -21.14 -22.63
CA THR A 300 -13.02 -21.21 -21.84
C THR A 300 -12.69 -20.68 -20.45
N LEU A 301 -13.44 -19.70 -19.97
CA LEU A 301 -13.24 -19.08 -18.67
C LEU A 301 -14.57 -18.95 -17.90
N PRO A 302 -14.55 -19.04 -16.57
CA PRO A 302 -15.74 -18.78 -15.76
C PRO A 302 -16.19 -17.32 -15.87
N LEU A 303 -17.50 -17.12 -16.01
CA LEU A 303 -18.12 -15.80 -15.97
C LEU A 303 -18.34 -15.39 -14.51
N TYR A 304 -17.77 -14.25 -14.13
CA TYR A 304 -17.82 -13.71 -12.78
C TYR A 304 -19.26 -13.63 -12.23
N ASN A 305 -19.43 -14.02 -10.97
CA ASN A 305 -20.70 -14.03 -10.25
C ASN A 305 -21.78 -14.94 -10.87
N THR A 306 -21.38 -15.99 -11.58
CA THR A 306 -22.27 -17.01 -12.14
C THR A 306 -21.63 -18.40 -12.06
N ASN A 307 -22.43 -19.46 -12.20
CA ASN A 307 -21.94 -20.83 -12.36
C ASN A 307 -21.79 -21.22 -13.85
N LYS A 308 -21.53 -20.25 -14.72
CA LYS A 308 -21.44 -20.46 -16.17
C LYS A 308 -20.04 -20.20 -16.65
N ASP A 309 -19.61 -21.03 -17.60
CA ASP A 309 -18.42 -20.77 -18.39
C ASP A 309 -18.79 -20.08 -19.69
N VAL A 310 -17.84 -19.33 -20.21
CA VAL A 310 -17.92 -18.61 -21.49
C VAL A 310 -16.69 -18.99 -22.29
N SER A 311 -16.91 -19.35 -23.56
CA SER A 311 -15.83 -19.70 -24.49
C SER A 311 -15.74 -18.70 -25.64
N LEU A 312 -14.56 -18.52 -26.22
CA LEU A 312 -14.42 -17.66 -27.41
C LEU A 312 -15.34 -18.11 -28.55
N LYS A 313 -15.51 -19.43 -28.71
CA LYS A 313 -16.43 -20.05 -29.67
C LYS A 313 -17.89 -19.60 -29.55
N ASP A 314 -18.35 -19.20 -28.36
CA ASP A 314 -19.72 -18.72 -28.13
C ASP A 314 -20.00 -17.38 -28.83
N PHE A 315 -18.94 -16.70 -29.30
CA PHE A 315 -19.00 -15.42 -29.97
C PHE A 315 -18.73 -15.49 -31.47
N LYS A 316 -18.75 -16.68 -32.08
CA LYS A 316 -18.58 -16.84 -33.52
C LYS A 316 -19.56 -15.93 -34.29
N GLY A 317 -19.04 -15.17 -35.26
CA GLY A 317 -19.83 -14.20 -36.03
C GLY A 317 -20.00 -12.83 -35.37
N LYS A 318 -19.41 -12.60 -34.20
CA LYS A 318 -19.38 -11.30 -33.51
C LYS A 318 -17.96 -10.73 -33.49
N VAL A 319 -17.88 -9.40 -33.44
CA VAL A 319 -16.65 -8.68 -33.13
C VAL A 319 -16.46 -8.70 -31.61
N ILE A 320 -15.28 -9.05 -31.12
CA ILE A 320 -15.01 -9.16 -29.68
C ILE A 320 -13.80 -8.34 -29.29
N LEU A 321 -13.95 -7.51 -28.25
CA LEU A 321 -12.84 -6.82 -27.62
C LEU A 321 -12.52 -7.51 -26.30
N LEU A 322 -11.35 -8.16 -26.22
CA LEU A 322 -10.80 -8.65 -24.98
C LEU A 322 -10.07 -7.50 -24.27
N ASP A 323 -10.38 -7.29 -23.00
CA ASP A 323 -9.71 -6.32 -22.12
C ASP A 323 -9.01 -7.09 -21.01
N PHE A 324 -7.69 -7.24 -21.09
CA PHE A 324 -6.89 -7.91 -20.07
C PHE A 324 -6.50 -6.91 -19.00
N TRP A 325 -6.79 -7.21 -17.74
CA TRP A 325 -6.55 -6.29 -16.63
C TRP A 325 -6.25 -7.01 -15.30
N ILE A 326 -5.77 -6.22 -14.34
CA ILE A 326 -5.61 -6.58 -12.93
C ILE A 326 -6.13 -5.41 -12.06
N LYS A 327 -6.56 -5.70 -10.84
CA LYS A 327 -7.21 -4.74 -9.93
C LYS A 327 -6.36 -3.49 -9.67
N ASN A 328 -5.08 -3.68 -9.35
CA ASN A 328 -4.18 -2.58 -8.96
C ASN A 328 -3.43 -1.98 -10.15
N CYS A 329 -4.11 -1.86 -11.29
CA CYS A 329 -3.58 -1.25 -12.50
C CYS A 329 -4.28 0.10 -12.72
N GLY A 330 -3.58 1.18 -12.38
CA GLY A 330 -4.09 2.55 -12.54
C GLY A 330 -4.64 2.81 -13.95
N PRO A 331 -3.89 2.51 -15.03
CA PRO A 331 -4.38 2.69 -16.39
C PRO A 331 -5.61 1.82 -16.72
N CYS A 332 -5.73 0.61 -16.16
CA CYS A 332 -6.90 -0.25 -16.33
C CYS A 332 -8.16 0.39 -15.72
N ILE A 333 -8.04 0.95 -14.51
CA ILE A 333 -9.15 1.67 -13.88
C ILE A 333 -9.59 2.86 -14.74
N THR A 334 -8.64 3.59 -15.35
CA THR A 334 -8.96 4.73 -16.21
C THR A 334 -9.60 4.35 -17.56
N SER A 335 -9.44 3.12 -18.04
CA SER A 335 -10.06 2.68 -19.31
C SER A 335 -11.52 2.26 -19.14
N VAL A 336 -11.96 1.84 -17.95
CA VAL A 336 -13.33 1.33 -17.69
C VAL A 336 -14.43 2.29 -18.18
N PRO A 337 -14.42 3.61 -17.90
CA PRO A 337 -15.47 4.51 -18.39
C PRO A 337 -15.59 4.54 -19.92
N ASN A 338 -14.46 4.44 -20.62
CA ASN A 338 -14.41 4.44 -22.09
C ASN A 338 -14.85 3.09 -22.65
N LEU A 339 -14.46 1.97 -22.03
CA LEU A 339 -14.95 0.64 -22.35
C LEU A 339 -16.46 0.53 -22.15
N ASN A 340 -17.00 1.07 -21.07
CA ASN A 340 -18.44 1.17 -20.84
C ASN A 340 -19.13 1.98 -21.95
N ALA A 341 -18.53 3.09 -22.40
CA ALA A 341 -19.08 3.87 -23.51
C ALA A 341 -19.11 3.08 -24.82
N LEU A 342 -18.07 2.31 -25.13
CA LEU A 342 -18.03 1.41 -26.29
C LEU A 342 -19.08 0.30 -26.17
N GLN A 343 -19.20 -0.36 -25.01
CA GLN A 343 -20.19 -1.39 -24.76
C GLN A 343 -21.62 -0.84 -24.92
N ARG A 344 -21.94 0.34 -24.38
CA ARG A 344 -23.27 0.95 -24.56
C ARG A 344 -23.57 1.29 -26.02
N LYS A 345 -22.57 1.76 -26.76
CA LYS A 345 -22.74 2.21 -28.15
C LYS A 345 -22.87 1.06 -29.14
N TYR A 346 -22.08 0.01 -28.97
CA TYR A 346 -21.96 -1.09 -29.93
C TYR A 346 -22.43 -2.44 -29.40
N GLY A 347 -22.42 -2.65 -28.08
CA GLY A 347 -22.69 -3.93 -27.44
C GLY A 347 -24.11 -4.41 -27.64
N LYS A 348 -24.29 -5.37 -28.55
CA LYS A 348 -25.57 -6.03 -28.91
C LYS A 348 -25.27 -7.38 -29.60
N ARG A 349 -26.01 -7.75 -30.66
CA ARG A 349 -25.87 -9.03 -31.36
C ARG A 349 -24.53 -9.18 -32.10
N SER A 350 -23.87 -8.09 -32.48
CA SER A 350 -22.67 -8.10 -33.35
C SER A 350 -21.36 -7.70 -32.68
N PHE A 351 -21.40 -7.18 -31.44
CA PHE A 351 -20.22 -6.76 -30.68
C PHE A 351 -20.37 -7.07 -29.19
N ASP A 352 -19.27 -7.44 -28.53
CA ASP A 352 -19.19 -7.60 -27.08
C ASP A 352 -17.78 -7.27 -26.56
N ILE A 353 -17.70 -6.73 -25.35
CA ILE A 353 -16.45 -6.58 -24.59
C ILE A 353 -16.40 -7.67 -23.52
N LEU A 354 -15.24 -8.32 -23.40
CA LEU A 354 -14.95 -9.33 -22.38
C LEU A 354 -13.72 -8.90 -21.57
N GLY A 355 -13.93 -8.50 -20.33
CA GLY A 355 -12.86 -8.17 -19.40
C GLY A 355 -12.27 -9.44 -18.79
N ILE A 356 -11.02 -9.76 -19.09
CA ILE A 356 -10.30 -10.93 -18.58
C ILE A 356 -9.41 -10.51 -17.42
N ASN A 357 -9.84 -10.84 -16.20
CA ASN A 357 -8.99 -10.69 -15.04
C ASN A 357 -7.97 -11.84 -14.97
N SER A 358 -6.69 -11.48 -14.90
CA SER A 358 -5.62 -12.46 -15.09
C SER A 358 -5.06 -13.05 -13.79
N TYR A 359 -5.09 -12.32 -12.68
CA TYR A 359 -4.31 -12.68 -11.48
C TYR A 359 -5.01 -12.44 -10.14
N ASP A 360 -6.18 -11.81 -10.11
CA ASP A 360 -6.83 -11.42 -8.87
C ASP A 360 -7.73 -12.52 -8.30
N SER A 361 -7.89 -12.51 -6.98
CA SER A 361 -8.86 -13.36 -6.28
C SER A 361 -10.30 -12.91 -6.55
N GLU A 362 -11.27 -13.79 -6.28
CA GLU A 362 -12.70 -13.46 -6.38
C GLU A 362 -13.11 -12.27 -5.47
N GLU A 363 -12.49 -12.15 -4.30
CA GLU A 363 -12.70 -11.01 -3.40
C GLU A 363 -12.22 -9.69 -4.02
N ASN A 364 -11.00 -9.69 -4.58
CA ASN A 364 -10.45 -8.55 -5.30
C ASN A 364 -11.34 -8.15 -6.48
N MET A 365 -11.88 -9.16 -7.15
CA MET A 365 -12.79 -8.99 -8.25
C MET A 365 -14.08 -8.28 -7.86
N LYS A 366 -14.70 -8.74 -6.77
CA LYS A 366 -15.92 -8.13 -6.23
C LYS A 366 -15.73 -6.65 -5.96
N TRP A 367 -14.65 -6.30 -5.25
CA TRP A 367 -14.35 -4.91 -4.96
C TRP A 367 -14.17 -4.08 -6.24
N PHE A 368 -13.41 -4.57 -7.22
CA PHE A 368 -13.18 -3.84 -8.46
C PHE A 368 -14.49 -3.55 -9.20
N CYS A 369 -15.38 -4.55 -9.30
CA CYS A 369 -16.67 -4.41 -9.96
C CYS A 369 -17.58 -3.40 -9.23
N GLU A 370 -17.58 -3.38 -7.89
CA GLU A 370 -18.35 -2.42 -7.09
C GLU A 370 -17.85 -0.97 -7.27
N GLN A 371 -16.53 -0.77 -7.31
CA GLN A 371 -15.93 0.56 -7.42
C GLN A 371 -16.00 1.12 -8.84
N ASN A 372 -15.65 0.31 -9.84
CA ASN A 372 -15.45 0.80 -11.21
C ASN A 372 -16.67 0.57 -12.12
N LYS A 373 -17.63 -0.26 -11.68
CA LYS A 373 -18.91 -0.51 -12.36
C LYS A 373 -18.75 -0.84 -13.86
N PRO A 374 -17.98 -1.88 -14.22
CA PRO A 374 -17.89 -2.32 -15.61
C PRO A 374 -19.28 -2.77 -16.11
N GLU A 375 -19.67 -2.33 -17.30
CA GLU A 375 -20.96 -2.64 -17.93
C GLU A 375 -20.87 -3.79 -18.95
N TYR A 376 -19.75 -4.51 -18.94
CA TYR A 376 -19.42 -5.60 -19.85
C TYR A 376 -19.12 -6.90 -19.06
N LYS A 377 -19.03 -8.03 -19.76
CA LYS A 377 -18.82 -9.33 -19.09
C LYS A 377 -17.41 -9.39 -18.51
N ILE A 378 -17.30 -9.90 -17.29
CA ILE A 378 -16.03 -10.11 -16.61
C ILE A 378 -15.77 -11.61 -16.49
N LEU A 379 -14.62 -12.05 -16.96
CA LEU A 379 -14.13 -13.41 -16.91
C LEU A 379 -12.98 -13.51 -15.90
N ILE A 380 -12.95 -14.59 -15.13
CA ILE A 380 -11.93 -14.83 -14.09
C ILE A 380 -11.01 -15.99 -14.47
N ASN A 381 -9.94 -16.21 -13.70
CA ASN A 381 -8.92 -17.24 -13.95
C ASN A 381 -8.19 -17.08 -15.30
N GLY A 382 -8.00 -15.84 -15.74
CA GLY A 382 -7.47 -15.51 -17.07
C GLY A 382 -5.96 -15.69 -17.25
N LYS A 383 -5.18 -16.08 -16.23
CA LYS A 383 -3.70 -16.17 -16.28
C LYS A 383 -3.19 -16.90 -17.51
N LYS A 384 -3.73 -18.09 -17.79
CA LYS A 384 -3.31 -18.91 -18.93
C LYS A 384 -3.68 -18.27 -20.27
N VAL A 385 -4.86 -17.65 -20.35
CA VAL A 385 -5.31 -16.93 -21.55
C VAL A 385 -4.43 -15.71 -21.81
N ALA A 386 -4.09 -14.95 -20.77
CA ALA A 386 -3.13 -13.84 -20.89
C ALA A 386 -1.77 -14.33 -21.44
N GLN A 387 -1.25 -15.46 -20.93
CA GLN A 387 -0.03 -16.08 -21.44
C GLN A 387 -0.14 -16.52 -22.92
N ASP A 388 -1.26 -17.14 -23.30
CA ASP A 388 -1.50 -17.61 -24.68
C ASP A 388 -1.61 -16.47 -25.70
N TYR A 389 -2.08 -15.30 -25.25
CA TYR A 389 -2.13 -14.08 -26.05
C TYR A 389 -0.84 -13.26 -25.94
N GLY A 390 0.15 -13.70 -25.15
CA GLY A 390 1.41 -12.98 -24.94
C GLY A 390 1.25 -11.67 -24.16
N VAL A 391 0.24 -11.57 -23.30
CA VAL A 391 -0.03 -10.41 -22.45
C VAL A 391 0.85 -10.45 -21.20
N PHE A 392 1.68 -9.43 -21.03
CA PHE A 392 2.61 -9.29 -19.90
C PHE A 392 2.55 -7.92 -19.21
N ALA A 393 1.82 -6.98 -19.81
CA ALA A 393 1.55 -5.66 -19.27
C ALA A 393 0.05 -5.39 -19.31
N PHE A 394 -0.44 -4.63 -18.34
CA PHE A 394 -1.87 -4.33 -18.18
C PHE A 394 -2.08 -2.80 -18.20
N PRO A 395 -3.18 -2.32 -18.82
CA PRO A 395 -4.12 -3.09 -19.61
C PRO A 395 -3.53 -3.44 -20.98
N THR A 396 -3.97 -4.57 -21.52
CA THR A 396 -3.78 -4.90 -22.94
C THR A 396 -5.14 -5.25 -23.50
N THR A 397 -5.47 -4.72 -24.68
CA THR A 397 -6.68 -5.07 -25.40
C THR A 397 -6.37 -5.83 -26.68
N VAL A 398 -7.25 -6.77 -27.02
CA VAL A 398 -7.18 -7.55 -28.26
C VAL A 398 -8.54 -7.50 -28.94
N LEU A 399 -8.59 -6.97 -30.15
CA LEU A 399 -9.82 -6.90 -30.95
C LEU A 399 -9.84 -8.05 -31.96
N ILE A 400 -10.94 -8.79 -31.98
CA ILE A 400 -11.14 -10.00 -32.79
C ILE A 400 -12.33 -9.75 -33.74
N ASP A 401 -12.15 -10.06 -35.03
CA ASP A 401 -13.20 -9.94 -36.05
C ASP A 401 -14.24 -11.07 -35.98
N LYS A 402 -15.30 -10.96 -36.81
CA LYS A 402 -16.39 -11.95 -36.90
C LYS A 402 -15.92 -13.37 -37.29
N ASN A 403 -14.73 -13.51 -37.85
CA ASN A 403 -14.12 -14.77 -38.28
C ASN A 403 -13.11 -15.33 -37.26
N GLY A 404 -12.92 -14.66 -36.11
CA GLY A 404 -11.98 -15.08 -35.09
C GLY A 404 -10.53 -14.66 -35.36
N ARG A 405 -10.29 -13.67 -36.22
CA ARG A 405 -8.95 -13.13 -36.48
C ARG A 405 -8.67 -11.89 -35.64
N VAL A 406 -7.45 -11.77 -35.14
CA VAL A 406 -7.00 -10.59 -34.39
C VAL A 406 -6.78 -9.43 -35.36
N VAL A 407 -7.43 -8.30 -35.11
CA VAL A 407 -7.30 -7.06 -35.92
C VAL A 407 -6.61 -5.92 -35.15
N TYR A 408 -6.45 -6.08 -33.84
CA TYR A 408 -5.68 -5.18 -32.97
C TYR A 408 -5.17 -5.95 -31.76
N ALA A 409 -3.94 -5.65 -31.33
CA ALA A 409 -3.41 -6.08 -30.04
C ALA A 409 -2.45 -5.00 -29.51
N GLY A 410 -2.70 -4.49 -28.31
CA GLY A 410 -1.86 -3.44 -27.72
C GLY A 410 -2.49 -2.80 -26.49
N GLY A 411 -1.95 -1.67 -26.03
CA GLY A 411 -2.58 -0.87 -24.98
C GLY A 411 -3.96 -0.36 -25.40
N PHE A 412 -4.77 0.10 -24.44
CA PHE A 412 -6.09 0.67 -24.75
C PHE A 412 -5.96 2.02 -25.49
N ASP A 413 -6.41 2.06 -26.75
CA ASP A 413 -6.59 3.29 -27.55
C ASP A 413 -8.02 3.35 -28.08
N GLN A 414 -8.83 4.23 -27.49
CA GLN A 414 -10.25 4.35 -27.84
C GLN A 414 -10.47 4.76 -29.30
N SER A 415 -9.63 5.66 -29.85
CA SER A 415 -9.83 6.20 -31.21
C SER A 415 -9.60 5.13 -32.26
N ILE A 416 -8.51 4.37 -32.11
CA ILE A 416 -8.17 3.26 -33.00
C ILE A 416 -9.23 2.16 -32.88
N LEU A 417 -9.55 1.74 -31.66
CA LEU A 417 -10.52 0.67 -31.42
C LEU A 417 -11.90 1.02 -31.97
N GLU A 418 -12.41 2.23 -31.73
CA GLU A 418 -13.72 2.65 -32.25
C GLU A 418 -13.73 2.68 -33.78
N THR A 419 -12.65 3.14 -34.42
CA THR A 419 -12.52 3.15 -35.88
C THR A 419 -12.58 1.74 -36.46
N LEU A 420 -11.86 0.79 -35.86
CA LEU A 420 -11.86 -0.61 -36.29
C LEU A 420 -13.22 -1.27 -36.06
N ILE A 421 -13.82 -1.07 -34.88
CA ILE A 421 -15.16 -1.59 -34.56
C ILE A 421 -16.18 -1.13 -35.59
N ARG A 422 -16.21 0.18 -35.91
CA ARG A 422 -17.14 0.74 -36.92
C ARG A 422 -16.98 0.13 -38.31
N LYS A 423 -15.78 -0.27 -38.71
CA LYS A 423 -15.53 -0.90 -40.01
C LYS A 423 -16.04 -2.34 -40.09
N MET A 424 -16.19 -3.01 -38.95
CA MET A 424 -16.51 -4.43 -38.89
C MET A 424 -17.97 -4.74 -38.52
N LEU A 425 -18.69 -3.79 -37.90
CA LEU A 425 -20.10 -3.92 -37.56
C LEU A 425 -20.97 -3.63 -38.77
#